data_AF-A0A0L8IFA0-F1
#
_entry.id   AF-A0A0L8IFA0-F1
#
_cell.length_a   1.000
_cell.length_b   1.000
_cell.length_c   1.000
_cell.angle_alpha   90.00
_cell.angle_beta   90.00
_cell.angle_gamma   90.00
#
_symmetry.space_group_name_H-M   'P 1'
#
loop_
_entity.id
_entity.type
_entity.pdbx_description
1 polymer ?
#
loop_
_entity_poly.entity_id
_entity_poly.type
_entity_poly.pdbx_seq_one_letter_code
_entity_poly.pdbx_strand_id
1 'polypeptide(L)'
;TTRKHPRSKHWHLLDYSIIQQGDKRNVNMQMANSADNCWTNHHLVITHLQIMVNNKPKTGKTRPVRRKFDISKLNSPEISSFYASSILKHLQSIRSDNQDMDKEWNTLRKTITEVAENTLRSKIVAQGEISDLKRQCQTKLRESQNNWWHQKAVELQWCADARDLTGTKQLLGPVRSSTGSLQSVNSNTILTDPQDILQCWRKHSLNLLNQDSNMEDFLTNVPMHPTQHWMNTPPSYKEYQTALNCMKQQKSPGPDNIPVELLKHGGLLLNT
;
A
#
# COMPACT_ATOMS: atom_id res chain seq x y z
N THR A 1 -4.17 -15.67 39.12
CA THR A 1 -4.39 -14.57 40.08
C THR A 1 -3.50 -13.40 39.70
N THR A 2 -4.02 -12.18 39.76
CA THR A 2 -3.40 -11.03 39.08
C THR A 2 -2.94 -9.93 40.02
N ARG A 3 -3.39 -9.91 41.28
CA ARG A 3 -2.97 -8.89 42.26
C ARG A 3 -2.69 -9.49 43.63
N LYS A 4 -1.59 -9.11 44.27
CA LYS A 4 -1.26 -9.48 45.65
C LYS A 4 -1.63 -8.36 46.61
N HIS A 5 -2.41 -8.65 47.64
CA HIS A 5 -2.69 -7.69 48.69
C HIS A 5 -1.39 -7.39 49.49
N PRO A 6 -0.97 -6.12 49.65
CA PRO A 6 0.36 -5.79 50.20
C PRO A 6 0.59 -6.29 51.63
N ARG A 7 -0.47 -6.28 52.46
CA ARG A 7 -0.41 -6.58 53.90
C ARG A 7 -0.67 -8.05 54.22
N SER A 8 -1.75 -8.62 53.67
CA SER A 8 -2.14 -10.01 53.93
C SER A 8 -1.43 -11.02 53.02
N LYS A 9 -0.70 -10.55 51.99
CA LYS A 9 -0.02 -11.37 50.97
C LYS A 9 -0.94 -12.32 50.19
N HIS A 10 -2.26 -12.18 50.35
CA HIS A 10 -3.27 -12.95 49.64
C HIS A 10 -3.38 -12.51 48.18
N TRP A 11 -3.65 -13.45 47.28
CA TRP A 11 -3.75 -13.19 45.85
C TRP A 11 -5.21 -13.11 45.43
N HIS A 12 -5.57 -12.04 44.72
CA HIS A 12 -6.89 -11.82 44.14
C HIS A 12 -6.81 -11.87 42.61
N LEU A 13 -7.91 -12.26 41.97
CA LEU A 13 -8.13 -12.13 40.53
C LEU A 13 -8.99 -10.89 40.32
N LEU A 14 -8.40 -9.82 39.78
CA LEU A 14 -9.09 -8.54 39.59
C LEU A 14 -8.95 -8.00 38.17
N ASP A 15 -7.99 -8.54 37.40
CA ASP A 15 -7.71 -8.10 36.04
C ASP A 15 -8.23 -9.15 35.07
N TYR A 16 -9.03 -8.70 34.09
CA TYR A 16 -9.70 -9.56 33.12
C TYR A 16 -9.51 -9.02 31.71
N SER A 17 -9.27 -9.92 30.76
CA SER A 17 -9.40 -9.64 29.33
C SER A 17 -10.82 -10.05 28.91
N ILE A 18 -11.66 -9.07 28.55
CA ILE A 18 -13.04 -9.32 28.14
C ILE A 18 -13.08 -9.47 26.62
N ILE A 19 -13.73 -10.52 26.14
CA ILE A 19 -13.94 -10.81 24.72
C ILE A 19 -15.41 -11.10 24.44
N GLN A 20 -15.86 -10.89 23.21
CA GLN A 20 -17.18 -11.33 22.78
C GLN A 20 -17.24 -12.86 22.71
N GLN A 21 -18.38 -13.46 23.07
CA GLN A 21 -18.55 -14.92 23.11
C GLN A 21 -18.24 -15.59 21.75
N GLY A 22 -18.56 -14.92 20.64
CA GLY A 22 -18.27 -15.40 19.28
C GLY A 22 -16.78 -15.49 18.95
N ASP A 23 -15.96 -14.67 19.58
CA ASP A 23 -14.52 -14.58 19.32
C ASP A 23 -13.68 -15.46 20.25
N LYS A 24 -14.32 -16.28 21.10
CA LYS A 24 -13.63 -17.19 22.02
C LYS A 24 -12.65 -18.13 21.32
N ARG A 25 -12.97 -18.53 20.08
CA ARG A 25 -12.10 -19.41 19.25
C ARG A 25 -10.82 -18.71 18.77
N ASN A 26 -10.77 -17.39 18.81
CA ASN A 26 -9.64 -16.59 18.36
C ASN A 26 -8.64 -16.32 19.50
N VAL A 27 -8.90 -16.80 20.72
CA VAL A 27 -8.02 -16.65 21.87
C VAL A 27 -7.15 -17.90 22.00
N ASN A 28 -5.87 -17.77 21.68
CA ASN A 28 -4.95 -18.92 21.63
C ASN A 28 -4.30 -19.21 22.98
N MET A 29 -4.01 -18.17 23.78
CA MET A 29 -3.37 -18.34 25.08
C MET A 29 -3.66 -17.16 25.99
N GLN A 30 -3.93 -17.45 27.25
CA GLN A 30 -3.97 -16.47 28.33
C GLN A 30 -2.93 -16.88 29.37
N MET A 31 -1.97 -16.00 29.64
CA MET A 31 -0.94 -16.26 30.63
C MET A 31 -0.82 -15.06 31.56
N ALA A 32 -0.83 -15.35 32.86
CA ALA A 32 -0.45 -14.39 33.89
C ALA A 32 1.02 -14.64 34.22
N ASN A 33 1.91 -13.88 33.60
CA ASN A 33 3.34 -14.01 33.82
C ASN A 33 3.76 -13.24 35.06
N SER A 34 4.57 -13.87 35.91
CA SER A 34 5.26 -13.23 37.03
C SER A 34 6.57 -12.54 36.59
N ALA A 35 6.81 -12.44 35.28
CA ALA A 35 8.11 -12.09 34.72
C ALA A 35 8.53 -10.66 35.10
N ASP A 36 9.55 -10.61 35.95
CA ASP A 36 10.56 -9.59 36.19
C ASP A 36 10.10 -8.13 36.37
N ASN A 37 10.05 -7.74 37.65
CA ASN A 37 10.30 -6.40 38.19
C ASN A 37 9.49 -5.20 37.63
N CYS A 38 8.25 -5.40 37.22
CA CYS A 38 7.28 -4.32 37.35
C CYS A 38 7.09 -4.09 38.85
N TRP A 39 7.49 -2.93 39.39
CA TRP A 39 7.45 -2.56 40.82
C TRP A 39 6.02 -2.46 41.41
N THR A 40 5.09 -3.24 40.89
CA THR A 40 3.67 -3.25 41.21
C THR A 40 3.30 -4.61 41.82
N ASN A 41 2.26 -4.62 42.64
CA ASN A 41 1.71 -5.85 43.22
C ASN A 41 0.81 -6.60 42.22
N HIS A 42 1.04 -6.44 40.91
CA HIS A 42 0.21 -7.00 39.84
C HIS A 42 1.02 -7.96 38.94
N HIS A 43 0.41 -9.08 38.55
CA HIS A 43 0.92 -9.93 37.48
C HIS A 43 0.39 -9.43 36.14
N LEU A 44 1.26 -9.41 35.13
CA LEU A 44 0.88 -9.02 33.78
C LEU A 44 0.01 -10.12 33.15
N VAL A 45 -1.17 -9.73 32.69
CA VAL A 45 -2.07 -10.61 31.91
C VAL A 45 -1.80 -10.37 30.43
N ILE A 46 -1.33 -11.41 29.74
CA ILE A 46 -1.10 -11.37 28.29
C ILE A 46 -2.12 -12.27 27.61
N THR A 47 -2.81 -11.74 26.61
CA THR A 47 -3.80 -12.47 25.80
C THR A 47 -3.38 -12.45 24.34
N HIS A 48 -3.15 -13.63 23.75
CA HIS A 48 -2.83 -13.76 22.34
C HIS A 48 -4.11 -13.96 21.53
N LEU A 49 -4.43 -13.00 20.67
CA LEU A 49 -5.61 -13.01 19.79
C LEU A 49 -5.19 -13.25 18.34
N GLN A 50 -5.87 -14.18 17.67
CA GLN A 50 -5.74 -14.44 16.24
C GLN A 50 -6.95 -13.87 15.50
N ILE A 51 -6.86 -12.61 15.07
CA ILE A 51 -7.93 -11.92 14.35
C ILE A 51 -7.79 -12.23 12.85
N MET A 52 -8.71 -13.03 12.32
CA MET A 52 -8.82 -13.24 10.88
C MET A 52 -9.83 -12.25 10.28
N VAL A 53 -9.34 -11.26 9.54
CA VAL A 53 -10.20 -10.36 8.75
C VAL A 53 -10.59 -11.09 7.46
N ASN A 54 -11.70 -11.80 7.50
CA ASN A 54 -12.32 -12.33 6.30
C ASN A 54 -12.94 -11.18 5.50
N ASN A 55 -12.16 -10.60 4.59
CA ASN A 55 -12.70 -9.77 3.53
C ASN A 55 -13.65 -10.64 2.72
N LYS A 56 -14.96 -10.49 2.95
CA LYS A 56 -15.97 -11.08 2.07
C LYS A 56 -15.59 -10.65 0.65
N PRO A 57 -15.47 -11.60 -0.31
CA PRO A 57 -15.30 -11.20 -1.71
C PRO A 57 -16.44 -10.23 -2.03
N LYS A 58 -16.13 -9.13 -2.71
CA LYS A 58 -17.13 -8.13 -3.10
C LYS A 58 -18.10 -8.77 -4.10
N THR A 59 -19.06 -9.55 -3.62
CA THR A 59 -20.17 -10.11 -4.38
C THR A 59 -21.13 -8.96 -4.62
N GLY A 60 -21.07 -8.33 -5.81
CA GLY A 60 -22.11 -7.36 -6.16
C GLY A 60 -21.82 -6.40 -7.31
N LYS A 61 -20.58 -6.20 -7.73
CA LYS A 61 -20.29 -5.44 -8.97
C LYS A 61 -19.09 -6.08 -9.65
N THR A 62 -19.32 -6.78 -10.76
CA THR A 62 -18.24 -7.02 -11.72
C THR A 62 -17.69 -5.64 -12.04
N ARG A 63 -16.46 -5.35 -11.61
CA ARG A 63 -15.80 -4.13 -12.08
C ARG A 63 -15.82 -4.23 -13.61
N PRO A 64 -16.30 -3.21 -14.33
CA PRO A 64 -16.25 -3.25 -15.78
C PRO A 64 -14.80 -3.59 -16.16
N VAL A 65 -14.65 -4.64 -16.97
CA VAL A 65 -13.32 -5.10 -17.39
C VAL A 65 -12.67 -3.91 -18.09
N ARG A 66 -11.62 -3.36 -17.47
CA ARG A 66 -10.89 -2.24 -18.06
C ARG A 66 -10.33 -2.71 -19.39
N ARG A 67 -10.79 -2.13 -20.49
CA ARG A 67 -10.29 -2.43 -21.83
C ARG A 67 -8.82 -2.07 -21.86
N LYS A 68 -7.97 -3.03 -22.22
CA LYS A 68 -6.53 -2.83 -22.37
C LYS A 68 -6.19 -2.83 -23.85
N PHE A 69 -5.86 -1.66 -24.37
CA PHE A 69 -5.37 -1.48 -25.73
C PHE A 69 -3.92 -1.95 -25.84
N ASP A 70 -3.55 -2.50 -27.00
CA ASP A 70 -2.17 -2.90 -27.26
C ASP A 70 -1.33 -1.70 -27.73
N ILE A 71 -0.94 -0.88 -26.76
CA ILE A 71 -0.23 0.39 -26.98
C ILE A 71 1.07 0.20 -27.76
N SER A 72 1.73 -0.97 -27.67
CA SER A 72 2.95 -1.26 -28.44
C SER A 72 2.77 -1.16 -29.95
N LYS A 73 1.55 -1.31 -30.47
CA LYS A 73 1.28 -1.15 -31.90
C LYS A 73 1.43 0.30 -32.37
N LEU A 74 1.21 1.28 -31.48
CA LEU A 74 1.40 2.70 -31.79
C LEU A 74 2.87 3.09 -31.97
N ASN A 75 3.82 2.23 -31.59
CA ASN A 75 5.23 2.46 -31.90
C ASN A 75 5.54 2.31 -33.40
N SER A 76 4.66 1.67 -34.16
CA SER A 76 4.80 1.60 -35.62
C SER A 76 4.24 2.86 -36.27
N PRO A 77 5.00 3.53 -37.15
CA PRO A 77 4.61 4.81 -37.74
C PRO A 77 3.34 4.68 -38.62
N GLU A 78 3.15 3.55 -39.28
CA GLU A 78 2.00 3.27 -40.14
C GLU A 78 0.69 3.20 -39.33
N ILE A 79 0.66 2.42 -38.25
CA ILE A 79 -0.52 2.27 -37.39
C ILE A 79 -0.80 3.58 -36.64
N SER A 80 0.23 4.30 -36.21
CA SER A 80 0.07 5.61 -35.59
C SER A 80 -0.58 6.62 -36.54
N SER A 81 -0.14 6.67 -37.80
CA SER A 81 -0.70 7.57 -38.81
C SER A 81 -2.16 7.20 -39.16
N PHE A 82 -2.43 5.90 -39.32
CA PHE A 82 -3.79 5.40 -39.56
C PHE A 82 -4.74 5.72 -38.40
N TYR A 83 -4.27 5.55 -37.16
CA TYR A 83 -5.03 5.93 -35.95
C TYR A 83 -5.36 7.41 -35.93
N ALA A 84 -4.36 8.26 -36.15
CA ALA A 84 -4.53 9.71 -36.10
C ALA A 84 -5.50 10.21 -37.19
N SER A 85 -5.38 9.71 -38.42
CA SER A 85 -6.30 10.05 -39.52
C SER A 85 -7.74 9.56 -39.27
N SER A 86 -7.90 8.39 -38.66
CA SER A 86 -9.21 7.83 -38.31
C SER A 86 -9.93 8.65 -37.24
N ILE A 87 -9.19 9.18 -36.25
CA ILE A 87 -9.74 10.11 -35.25
C ILE A 87 -10.23 11.39 -35.93
N LEU A 88 -9.39 12.01 -36.75
CA LEU A 88 -9.74 13.25 -37.45
C LEU A 88 -11.04 13.13 -38.22
N LYS A 89 -11.18 12.06 -39.01
CA LYS A 89 -12.39 11.80 -39.80
C LYS A 89 -13.65 11.69 -38.93
N HIS A 90 -13.56 11.03 -37.79
CA HIS A 90 -14.70 10.89 -36.88
C HIS A 90 -15.04 12.20 -36.17
N LEU A 91 -14.05 13.01 -35.83
CA LEU A 91 -14.26 14.30 -35.18
C LEU A 91 -14.85 15.36 -36.11
N GLN A 92 -14.43 15.40 -37.38
CA GLN A 92 -15.04 16.26 -38.40
C GLN A 92 -16.52 15.94 -38.65
N SER A 93 -16.94 14.70 -38.37
CA SER A 93 -18.33 14.28 -38.48
C SER A 93 -19.19 14.69 -37.28
N ILE A 94 -18.60 15.11 -36.16
CA ILE A 94 -19.32 15.50 -34.95
C ILE A 94 -19.62 17.00 -35.03
N ARG A 95 -20.90 17.36 -35.05
CA ARG A 95 -21.34 18.75 -34.88
C ARG A 95 -21.27 19.11 -33.39
N SER A 96 -20.58 20.21 -33.07
CA SER A 96 -20.58 20.75 -31.70
C SER A 96 -21.87 21.55 -31.50
N ASP A 97 -22.78 20.99 -30.73
CA ASP A 97 -23.91 21.71 -30.14
C ASP A 97 -23.39 22.28 -28.82
N ASN A 98 -22.77 23.47 -28.87
CA ASN A 98 -22.04 24.24 -27.84
C ASN A 98 -22.81 24.52 -26.50
N GLN A 99 -23.72 23.65 -26.08
CA GLN A 99 -24.58 23.82 -24.90
C GLN A 99 -24.21 22.89 -23.73
N ASP A 100 -23.49 21.78 -23.96
CA ASP A 100 -23.25 20.77 -22.91
C ASP A 100 -21.85 20.12 -23.02
N MET A 101 -20.91 20.62 -22.22
CA MET A 101 -19.51 20.16 -22.17
C MET A 101 -19.38 18.67 -21.80
N ASP A 102 -20.27 18.15 -20.95
CA ASP A 102 -20.21 16.75 -20.52
C ASP A 102 -20.63 15.81 -21.66
N LYS A 103 -21.62 16.22 -22.47
CA LYS A 103 -22.02 15.46 -23.66
C LYS A 103 -20.95 15.47 -24.74
N GLU A 104 -20.32 16.61 -24.98
CA GLU A 104 -19.21 16.72 -25.93
C GLU A 104 -18.02 15.85 -25.50
N TRP A 105 -17.63 15.91 -24.22
CA TRP A 105 -16.55 15.08 -23.68
C TRP A 105 -16.87 13.59 -23.78
N ASN A 106 -18.09 13.17 -23.44
CA ASN A 106 -18.48 11.76 -23.54
C ASN A 106 -18.50 11.26 -25.00
N THR A 107 -18.86 12.13 -25.94
CA THR A 107 -18.83 11.84 -27.37
C THR A 107 -17.40 11.68 -27.88
N LEU A 108 -16.51 12.61 -27.53
CA LEU A 108 -15.07 12.54 -27.82
C LEU A 108 -14.44 11.28 -27.22
N ARG A 109 -14.77 10.98 -25.95
CA ARG A 109 -14.29 9.78 -25.26
C ARG A 109 -14.73 8.52 -26.01
N LYS A 110 -16.00 8.44 -26.40
CA LYS A 110 -16.56 7.30 -27.11
C LYS A 110 -15.85 7.09 -28.46
N THR A 111 -15.66 8.14 -29.25
CA THR A 111 -14.96 8.04 -30.54
C THR A 111 -13.51 7.62 -30.38
N ILE A 112 -12.77 8.19 -29.43
CA ILE A 112 -11.38 7.77 -29.15
C ILE A 112 -11.33 6.29 -28.79
N THR A 113 -12.27 5.81 -27.95
CA THR A 113 -12.31 4.39 -27.58
C THR A 113 -12.65 3.49 -28.75
N GLU A 114 -13.62 3.85 -29.60
CA GLU A 114 -14.03 3.05 -30.76
C GLU A 114 -12.92 2.98 -31.82
N VAL A 115 -12.27 4.10 -32.13
CA VAL A 115 -11.13 4.14 -33.06
C VAL A 115 -9.96 3.34 -32.50
N ALA A 116 -9.69 3.45 -31.20
CA ALA A 116 -8.65 2.66 -30.54
C ALA A 116 -8.97 1.15 -30.56
N GLU A 117 -10.23 0.73 -30.47
CA GLU A 117 -10.59 -0.69 -30.60
C GLU A 117 -10.36 -1.23 -32.01
N ASN A 118 -10.74 -0.45 -33.02
CA ASN A 118 -10.58 -0.82 -34.42
C ASN A 118 -9.11 -0.91 -34.85
N THR A 119 -8.27 -0.02 -34.33
CA THR A 119 -6.84 0.06 -34.66
C THR A 119 -5.97 -0.81 -33.75
N LEU A 120 -6.14 -0.66 -32.44
CA LEU A 120 -5.37 -1.30 -31.39
C LEU A 120 -6.23 -2.40 -30.77
N ARG A 121 -6.49 -3.47 -31.55
CA ARG A 121 -7.25 -4.65 -31.09
C ARG A 121 -6.96 -4.96 -29.62
N SER A 122 -8.00 -5.12 -28.82
CA SER A 122 -7.90 -5.36 -27.38
C SER A 122 -6.98 -6.54 -27.06
N LYS A 123 -6.08 -6.38 -26.08
CA LYS A 123 -5.12 -7.38 -25.60
C LYS A 123 -5.79 -8.49 -24.77
N ILE A 124 -7.04 -8.83 -25.08
CA ILE A 124 -7.91 -9.73 -24.31
C ILE A 124 -7.63 -11.21 -24.66
N VAL A 125 -7.07 -11.52 -25.84
CA VAL A 125 -7.14 -12.88 -26.39
C VAL A 125 -5.93 -13.79 -26.05
N ALA A 126 -4.80 -13.26 -25.58
CA ALA A 126 -3.60 -14.09 -25.29
C ALA A 126 -3.28 -14.27 -23.78
N GLN A 127 -4.22 -13.95 -22.89
CA GLN A 127 -3.99 -13.99 -21.43
C GLN A 127 -4.36 -15.31 -20.76
N GLY A 128 -5.22 -16.15 -21.36
CA GLY A 128 -5.65 -17.41 -20.76
C GLY A 128 -4.47 -18.35 -20.51
N GLU A 129 -3.74 -18.68 -21.58
CA GLU A 129 -2.60 -19.61 -21.53
C GLU A 129 -1.46 -19.11 -20.63
N ILE A 130 -1.11 -17.82 -20.72
CA ILE A 130 -0.08 -17.21 -19.87
C ILE A 130 -0.52 -17.20 -18.39
N SER A 131 -1.79 -16.91 -18.14
CA SER A 131 -2.35 -16.94 -16.78
C SER A 131 -2.38 -18.36 -16.22
N ASP A 132 -2.73 -19.35 -17.03
CA ASP A 132 -2.76 -20.76 -16.64
C ASP A 132 -1.34 -21.30 -16.38
N LEU A 133 -0.37 -20.98 -17.24
CA LEU A 133 1.05 -21.29 -17.02
C LEU A 133 1.57 -20.65 -15.73
N LYS A 134 1.26 -19.36 -15.51
CA LYS A 134 1.66 -18.66 -14.27
C LYS A 134 1.05 -19.32 -13.04
N ARG A 135 -0.23 -19.71 -13.10
CA ARG A 135 -0.90 -20.44 -12.02
C ARG A 135 -0.20 -21.76 -11.74
N GLN A 136 0.11 -22.55 -12.77
CA GLN A 136 0.81 -23.83 -12.62
C GLN A 136 2.21 -23.66 -11.98
N CYS A 137 3.00 -22.68 -12.43
CA CYS A 137 4.29 -22.38 -11.83
C CYS A 137 4.16 -21.99 -10.36
N GLN A 138 3.19 -21.14 -10.02
CA GLN A 138 2.94 -20.74 -8.62
C GLN A 138 2.52 -21.91 -7.74
N THR A 139 1.69 -22.83 -8.26
CA THR A 139 1.30 -24.04 -7.55
C THR A 139 2.52 -24.92 -7.25
N LYS A 140 3.34 -25.23 -8.26
CA LYS A 140 4.56 -26.04 -8.07
C LYS A 140 5.56 -25.41 -7.10
N LEU A 141 5.69 -24.09 -7.11
CA LEU A 141 6.55 -23.37 -6.17
C LEU A 141 6.05 -23.53 -4.73
N ARG A 142 4.74 -23.39 -4.51
CA ARG A 142 4.13 -23.58 -3.18
C ARG A 142 4.27 -25.02 -2.70
N GLU A 143 4.05 -26.00 -3.58
CA GLU A 143 4.26 -27.42 -3.27
C GLU A 143 5.70 -27.67 -2.85
N SER A 144 6.68 -27.14 -3.59
CA SER A 144 8.10 -27.29 -3.27
C SER A 144 8.46 -26.64 -1.92
N GLN A 145 7.95 -25.44 -1.65
CA GLN A 145 8.14 -24.76 -0.36
C GLN A 145 7.50 -25.52 0.80
N ASN A 146 6.27 -26.01 0.63
CA ASN A 146 5.58 -26.79 1.65
C ASN A 146 6.30 -28.11 1.93
N ASN A 147 6.77 -28.81 0.89
CA ASN A 147 7.55 -30.03 1.03
C ASN A 147 8.83 -29.77 1.82
N TRP A 148 9.54 -28.67 1.54
CA TRP A 148 10.71 -28.28 2.31
C TRP A 148 10.38 -28.00 3.78
N TRP A 149 9.30 -27.25 4.06
CA TRP A 149 8.86 -26.99 5.43
C TRP A 149 8.45 -28.26 6.18
N HIS A 150 7.77 -29.20 5.51
CA HIS A 150 7.43 -30.50 6.08
C HIS A 150 8.68 -31.30 6.43
N GLN A 151 9.65 -31.39 5.51
CA GLN A 151 10.92 -32.06 5.77
C GLN A 151 11.67 -31.41 6.94
N LYS A 152 11.71 -30.08 6.98
CA LYS A 152 12.36 -29.34 8.08
C LYS A 152 11.64 -29.51 9.42
N ALA A 153 10.31 -29.60 9.43
CA ALA A 153 9.56 -29.88 10.65
C ALA A 153 9.90 -31.28 11.21
N VAL A 154 10.02 -32.28 10.35
CA VAL A 154 10.43 -33.64 10.75
C VAL A 154 11.85 -33.65 11.31
N GLU A 155 12.79 -32.96 10.65
CA GLU A 155 14.17 -32.82 11.12
C GLU A 155 14.23 -32.14 12.50
N LEU A 156 13.48 -31.05 12.69
CA LEU A 156 13.40 -30.36 13.98
C LEU A 156 12.79 -31.23 15.09
N GLN A 157 11.79 -32.03 14.77
CA GLN A 157 11.20 -32.97 15.72
C GLN A 157 12.24 -34.02 16.15
N TRP A 158 12.99 -34.58 15.20
CA TRP A 158 14.06 -35.53 15.49
C TRP A 158 15.17 -34.91 16.37
N CYS A 159 15.60 -33.69 16.07
CA CYS A 159 16.55 -32.95 16.92
C CYS A 159 15.99 -32.73 18.33
N ALA A 160 14.69 -32.38 18.46
CA ALA A 160 14.05 -32.18 19.74
C ALA A 160 14.00 -33.48 20.57
N ASP A 161 13.66 -34.59 19.94
CA ASP A 161 13.62 -35.91 20.57
C ASP A 161 15.03 -36.36 21.03
N ALA A 162 16.07 -36.02 20.26
CA ALA A 162 17.47 -36.23 20.60
C ALA A 162 18.05 -35.20 21.60
N ARG A 163 17.26 -34.21 22.04
CA ARG A 163 17.69 -33.06 22.86
C ARG A 163 18.84 -32.25 22.24
N ASP A 164 18.90 -32.21 20.92
CA ASP A 164 19.89 -31.45 20.17
C ASP A 164 19.32 -30.07 19.75
N LEU A 165 20.03 -29.00 20.10
CA LEU A 165 19.68 -27.61 19.80
C LEU A 165 20.33 -27.11 18.49
N THR A 166 21.07 -27.94 17.77
CA THR A 166 21.72 -27.54 16.51
C THR A 166 20.70 -27.19 15.41
N GLY A 167 19.63 -27.97 15.26
CA GLY A 167 18.59 -27.75 14.24
C GLY A 167 17.85 -26.43 14.39
N THR A 168 17.58 -25.99 15.63
CA THR A 168 16.91 -24.70 15.89
C THR A 168 17.81 -23.50 15.59
N LYS A 169 19.12 -23.62 15.88
CA LYS A 169 20.13 -22.59 15.54
C LYS A 169 20.32 -22.45 14.03
N GLN A 170 20.22 -23.53 13.27
CA GLN A 170 20.30 -23.49 11.80
C GLN A 170 19.08 -22.80 11.18
N LEU A 171 17.89 -22.96 11.76
CA LEU A 171 16.64 -22.38 11.24
C LEU A 171 16.52 -20.87 11.54
N LEU A 172 16.86 -20.45 12.77
CA LEU A 172 16.74 -19.07 13.23
C LEU A 172 17.90 -18.18 12.76
N GLY A 173 18.99 -18.79 12.30
CA GLY A 173 20.24 -18.10 11.98
C GLY A 173 20.96 -17.59 13.24
N PRO A 174 22.09 -16.89 13.09
CA PRO A 174 22.79 -16.30 14.22
C PRO A 174 21.90 -15.28 14.92
N VAL A 175 21.61 -15.51 16.20
CA VAL A 175 20.89 -14.56 17.05
C VAL A 175 21.74 -13.31 17.19
N ARG A 176 21.39 -12.26 16.46
CA ARG A 176 22.03 -10.94 16.61
C ARG A 176 21.38 -10.24 17.80
N SER A 177 21.97 -10.36 18.99
CA SER A 177 21.68 -9.42 20.09
C SER A 177 22.39 -8.10 19.79
N SER A 178 21.81 -7.31 18.91
CA SER A 178 22.23 -5.91 18.75
C SER A 178 21.64 -5.13 19.92
N THR A 179 22.42 -4.91 20.99
CA THR A 179 22.17 -3.78 21.87
C THR A 179 22.32 -2.52 21.01
N GLY A 180 21.19 -1.95 20.59
CA GLY A 180 21.19 -0.80 19.69
C GLY A 180 21.92 0.37 20.33
N SER A 181 22.96 0.86 19.68
CA SER A 181 23.70 2.03 20.13
C SER A 181 22.98 3.30 19.72
N LEU A 182 22.78 4.24 20.64
CA LEU A 182 22.02 5.47 20.41
C LEU A 182 22.91 6.70 20.60
N GLN A 183 22.95 7.60 19.62
CA GLN A 183 23.72 8.84 19.74
C GLN A 183 22.94 9.86 20.59
N SER A 184 23.62 10.47 21.56
CA SER A 184 23.01 11.52 22.39
C SER A 184 22.76 12.79 21.58
N VAL A 185 21.65 13.49 21.88
CA VAL A 185 21.21 14.70 21.14
C VAL A 185 22.21 15.87 21.26
N ASN A 186 22.96 15.96 22.37
CA ASN A 186 23.81 17.12 22.67
C ASN A 186 25.32 16.80 22.72
N SER A 187 25.70 15.56 22.49
CA SER A 187 27.10 15.13 22.52
C SER A 187 27.28 14.04 21.48
N ASN A 188 28.35 14.08 20.69
CA ASN A 188 28.68 13.05 19.70
C ASN A 188 29.04 11.67 20.33
N THR A 189 28.56 11.42 21.55
CA THR A 189 28.77 10.21 22.32
C THR A 189 27.71 9.18 21.96
N ILE A 190 28.17 7.98 21.66
CA ILE A 190 27.34 6.81 21.37
C ILE A 190 27.04 6.12 22.70
N LEU A 191 25.77 6.05 23.07
CA LEU A 191 25.26 5.36 24.25
C LEU A 191 25.02 3.90 23.90
N THR A 192 25.66 3.00 24.65
CA THR A 192 25.51 1.54 24.52
C THR A 192 24.87 0.90 25.75
N ASP A 193 24.86 1.60 26.90
CA ASP A 193 24.23 1.12 28.13
C ASP A 193 22.69 1.33 28.11
N PRO A 194 21.89 0.32 28.45
CA PRO A 194 20.43 0.43 28.46
C PRO A 194 19.86 1.53 29.37
N GLN A 195 20.48 1.83 30.51
CA GLN A 195 19.98 2.87 31.42
C GLN A 195 20.21 4.27 30.84
N ASP A 196 21.37 4.48 30.25
CA ASP A 196 21.72 5.74 29.57
C ASP A 196 20.80 5.98 28.36
N ILE A 197 20.51 4.93 27.58
CA ILE A 197 19.57 5.01 26.45
C ILE A 197 18.18 5.42 26.96
N LEU A 198 17.67 4.80 28.03
CA LEU A 198 16.36 5.15 28.61
C LEU A 198 16.33 6.58 29.15
N GLN A 199 17.41 7.05 29.78
CA GLN A 199 17.49 8.42 30.27
C GLN A 199 17.56 9.44 29.13
N CYS A 200 18.24 9.10 28.02
CA CYS A 200 18.26 9.91 26.81
C CYS A 200 16.85 10.03 26.21
N TRP A 201 16.13 8.91 26.07
CA TRP A 201 14.73 8.92 25.63
C TRP A 201 13.84 9.76 26.54
N ARG A 202 13.98 9.63 27.87
CA ARG A 202 13.21 10.44 28.84
C ARG A 202 13.44 11.94 28.66
N LYS A 203 14.69 12.36 28.48
CA LYS A 203 15.04 13.77 28.27
C LYS A 203 14.48 14.28 26.93
N HIS A 204 14.64 13.50 25.87
CA HIS A 204 14.14 13.85 24.54
C HIS A 204 12.61 13.95 24.53
N SER A 205 11.91 12.98 25.11
CA SER A 205 10.44 13.00 25.18
C SER A 205 9.90 14.17 25.99
N LEU A 206 10.58 14.52 27.10
CA LEU A 206 10.18 15.66 27.92
C LEU A 206 10.29 16.97 27.14
N ASN A 207 11.37 17.16 26.38
CA ASN A 207 11.54 18.35 25.54
C ASN A 207 10.53 18.37 24.39
N LEU A 208 10.41 17.28 23.63
CA LEU A 208 9.57 17.23 22.43
C LEU A 208 8.08 17.42 22.73
N LEU A 209 7.57 16.81 23.81
CA LEU A 209 6.13 16.78 24.10
C LEU A 209 5.65 17.95 24.96
N ASN A 210 6.56 18.65 25.65
CA ASN A 210 6.22 19.79 26.52
C ASN A 210 6.75 21.11 25.95
N GLN A 211 6.78 21.26 24.63
CA GLN A 211 7.09 22.55 24.01
C GLN A 211 5.89 23.47 24.16
N ASP A 212 6.13 24.67 24.67
CA ASP A 212 5.13 25.73 24.72
C ASP A 212 4.71 26.07 23.29
N SER A 213 3.54 25.58 22.88
CA SER A 213 3.00 25.82 21.56
C SER A 213 2.30 27.17 21.59
N ASN A 214 3.01 28.22 21.18
CA ASN A 214 2.41 29.53 20.96
C ASN A 214 1.59 29.51 19.65
N MET A 215 0.51 28.74 19.63
CA MET A 215 -0.43 28.59 18.51
C MET A 215 -0.99 29.94 18.05
N GLU A 216 -1.08 30.89 18.96
CA GLU A 216 -1.60 32.24 18.71
C GLU A 216 -0.71 33.02 17.74
N ASP A 217 0.62 32.89 17.88
CA ASP A 217 1.60 33.53 17.00
C ASP A 217 1.64 32.89 15.59
N PHE A 218 1.38 31.58 15.47
CA PHE A 218 1.29 30.92 14.16
C PHE A 218 0.09 31.40 13.35
N LEU A 219 -1.09 31.49 13.98
CA LEU A 219 -2.32 31.88 13.30
C LEU A 219 -2.32 33.35 12.86
N THR A 220 -1.69 34.24 13.65
CA THR A 220 -1.54 35.66 13.29
C THR A 220 -0.51 35.90 12.19
N ASN A 221 0.46 34.99 12.02
CA ASN A 221 1.56 35.14 11.06
C ASN A 221 1.41 34.29 9.79
N VAL A 222 0.25 33.66 9.54
CA VAL A 222 0.01 32.96 8.27
C VAL A 222 -0.09 34.00 7.14
N PRO A 223 0.84 34.02 6.17
CA PRO A 223 0.80 35.00 5.10
C PRO A 223 -0.42 34.75 4.20
N MET A 224 -1.31 35.75 4.11
CA MET A 224 -2.37 35.74 3.09
C MET A 224 -1.74 35.95 1.71
N HIS A 225 -1.78 34.92 0.87
CA HIS A 225 -1.40 35.07 -0.53
C HIS A 225 -2.51 35.78 -1.32
N PRO A 226 -2.16 36.68 -2.26
CA PRO A 226 -3.14 37.32 -3.12
C PRO A 226 -3.86 36.28 -3.99
N THR A 227 -5.12 36.56 -4.31
CA THR A 227 -5.91 35.73 -5.21
C THR A 227 -5.23 35.63 -6.57
N GLN A 228 -4.85 34.41 -6.97
CA GLN A 228 -4.20 34.16 -8.24
C GLN A 228 -5.21 34.10 -9.39
N HIS A 229 -5.57 35.26 -9.92
CA HIS A 229 -6.57 35.40 -10.99
C HIS A 229 -6.22 34.63 -12.29
N TRP A 230 -4.94 34.35 -12.55
CA TRP A 230 -4.49 33.55 -13.69
C TRP A 230 -4.98 32.09 -13.63
N MET A 231 -5.36 31.56 -12.47
CA MET A 231 -5.95 30.22 -12.39
C MET A 231 -7.37 30.14 -12.99
N ASN A 232 -8.02 31.29 -13.20
CA ASN A 232 -9.36 31.36 -13.82
C ASN A 232 -9.30 31.51 -15.35
N THR A 233 -8.11 31.70 -15.93
CA THR A 233 -7.98 31.77 -17.38
C THR A 233 -7.92 30.36 -17.98
N PRO A 234 -8.64 30.08 -19.08
CA PRO A 234 -8.57 28.79 -19.73
C PRO A 234 -7.14 28.50 -20.21
N PRO A 235 -6.64 27.26 -20.07
CA PRO A 235 -5.29 26.91 -20.47
C PRO A 235 -5.11 27.10 -21.98
N SER A 236 -3.97 27.63 -22.37
CA SER A 236 -3.59 27.78 -23.79
C SER A 236 -3.24 26.42 -24.41
N TYR A 237 -3.37 26.33 -25.73
CA TYR A 237 -2.97 25.13 -26.46
C TYR A 237 -1.49 24.78 -26.27
N LYS A 238 -0.61 25.79 -26.15
CA LYS A 238 0.82 25.60 -25.91
C LYS A 238 1.08 24.98 -24.54
N GLU A 239 0.34 25.39 -23.50
CA GLU A 239 0.40 24.78 -22.17
C GLU A 239 -0.10 23.35 -22.20
N TYR A 240 -1.21 23.09 -22.91
CA TYR A 240 -1.71 21.73 -23.12
C TYR A 240 -0.67 20.84 -23.80
N GLN A 241 -0.06 21.29 -24.89
CA GLN A 241 0.96 20.53 -25.61
C GLN A 241 2.20 20.26 -24.75
N THR A 242 2.61 21.25 -23.96
CA THR A 242 3.73 21.11 -23.00
C THR A 242 3.39 20.08 -21.93
N ALA A 243 2.21 20.17 -21.33
CA ALA A 243 1.72 19.22 -20.33
C ALA A 243 1.65 17.80 -20.91
N LEU A 244 1.05 17.64 -22.10
CA LEU A 244 0.95 16.36 -22.78
C LEU A 244 2.34 15.76 -23.03
N ASN A 245 3.30 16.57 -23.50
CA ASN A 245 4.68 16.12 -23.72
C ASN A 245 5.34 15.63 -22.41
N CYS A 246 5.15 16.35 -21.30
CA CYS A 246 5.69 16.00 -19.99
C CYS A 246 5.06 14.75 -19.34
N MET A 247 3.89 14.29 -19.82
CA MET A 247 3.26 13.10 -19.26
C MET A 247 4.04 11.82 -19.57
N LYS A 248 4.28 11.01 -18.53
CA LYS A 248 4.95 9.71 -18.63
C LYS A 248 4.03 8.70 -19.32
N GLN A 249 4.59 7.95 -20.28
CA GLN A 249 3.90 6.85 -20.94
C GLN A 249 3.86 5.60 -20.04
N GLN A 250 3.06 4.60 -20.43
CA GLN A 250 2.85 3.32 -19.77
C GLN A 250 2.30 3.43 -18.34
N LYS A 251 1.60 4.53 -18.04
CA LYS A 251 0.88 4.71 -16.78
C LYS A 251 -0.53 4.13 -16.90
N SER A 252 -1.09 3.79 -15.74
CA SER A 252 -2.48 3.33 -15.70
C SER A 252 -3.41 4.47 -16.15
N PRO A 253 -4.40 4.21 -17.01
CA PRO A 253 -5.34 5.23 -17.44
C PRO A 253 -6.20 5.69 -16.26
N GLY A 254 -6.73 6.91 -16.38
CA GLY A 254 -7.62 7.52 -15.40
C GLY A 254 -9.00 6.86 -15.34
N PRO A 255 -9.97 7.47 -14.63
CA PRO A 255 -11.36 7.01 -14.60
C PRO A 255 -12.03 7.03 -15.99
N ASP A 256 -11.48 7.81 -16.91
CA ASP A 256 -11.84 7.86 -18.33
C ASP A 256 -11.41 6.59 -19.12
N ASN A 257 -10.51 5.77 -18.56
CA ASN A 257 -9.88 4.61 -19.22
C ASN A 257 -9.12 4.97 -20.52
N ILE A 258 -8.71 6.22 -20.69
CA ILE A 258 -7.91 6.66 -21.84
C ILE A 258 -6.43 6.73 -21.39
N PRO A 259 -5.53 5.92 -21.96
CA PRO A 259 -4.11 6.05 -21.69
C PRO A 259 -3.52 7.22 -22.49
N VAL A 260 -2.50 7.87 -21.95
CA VAL A 260 -1.93 9.11 -22.51
C VAL A 260 -1.38 8.94 -23.93
N GLU A 261 -1.00 7.72 -24.31
CA GLU A 261 -0.48 7.37 -25.62
C GLU A 261 -1.54 7.57 -26.71
N LEU A 262 -2.82 7.30 -26.42
CA LEU A 262 -3.89 7.59 -27.37
C LEU A 262 -3.97 9.09 -27.65
N LEU A 263 -3.79 9.92 -26.62
CA LEU A 263 -3.79 11.37 -26.75
C LEU A 263 -2.52 11.89 -27.44
N LYS A 264 -1.35 11.29 -27.20
CA LYS A 264 -0.11 11.68 -27.89
C LYS A 264 -0.14 11.35 -29.38
N HIS A 265 -0.60 10.16 -29.73
CA HIS A 265 -0.63 9.69 -31.12
C HIS A 265 -1.83 10.21 -31.91
N GLY A 266 -2.97 10.48 -31.24
CA GLY A 266 -4.15 11.08 -31.86
C GLY A 266 -4.15 12.62 -31.83
N GLY A 267 -3.53 13.22 -30.81
CA GLY A 267 -3.67 14.64 -30.47
C GLY A 267 -2.92 15.62 -31.36
N LEU A 268 -1.83 15.20 -32.01
CA LEU A 268 -1.07 16.07 -32.92
C LEU A 268 -1.89 16.52 -34.13
N LEU A 269 -2.93 15.76 -34.49
CA LEU A 269 -3.83 16.06 -35.61
C LEU A 269 -5.14 16.71 -35.17
N LEU A 270 -5.42 16.89 -33.87
CA LEU A 270 -6.63 17.57 -33.39
C LEU A 270 -6.62 19.10 -33.60
N ASN A 271 -5.66 19.60 -34.38
CA ASN A 271 -5.40 21.03 -34.61
C ASN A 271 -5.68 21.47 -36.05
N THR A 272 -6.64 20.85 -36.74
CA THR A 272 -7.13 21.34 -38.04
C THR A 272 -8.64 21.38 -38.06
#